data_AF-A0A2I1F2W7-F1
#
_entry.id   AF-A0A2I1F2W7-F1
#
_cell.length_a   1.000
_cell.length_b   1.000
_cell.length_c   1.000
_cell.angle_alpha   90.00
_cell.angle_beta   90.00
_cell.angle_gamma   90.00
#
_symmetry.space_group_name_H-M   'P 1'
#
loop_
_entity.id
_entity.type
_entity.pdbx_description
1 polymer ?
#
loop_
_entity_poly.entity_id
_entity_poly.type
_entity_poly.pdbx_seq_one_letter_code
_entity_poly.pdbx_strand_id
1 'polypeptide(L)'
;MSFSDVYTIVQNLSEEPDTLSMDEMVDLCVFLTDKEKLTYEVVNLCDNLPTNIAKLKYLRGLLKKFKSEPGMFIHFVVSVIFANNTKYLLILVLFFPTSYRQIRESWLMIFFKFTHTNPSFGDILEVVTSLKRNATSNPGSSTDAQESDLQDIIRGKNGNLAVIGESALYVRRAYKDLYLLVTDPDPDSKFIITGTSGVGKTCFLLYLLIQLLCNDDNVTIIFQPRDGKTCYCFKGSNLETGKIDDFSDDLYSPKTWYLVDSKQPSIDTKSSNSARTVVAASPNSLNNSKFQDFAKDVVNRYYMPPWTIEELKACQKHIFKQVPEDMMLEMFDRAGGVPRYVLRLPARVIKKHQDINNSEVWDKIINKSMEQIEDAILEVKSFDDLILCFTENTNYAKISSRIIHQWPDPSYEDYYFEWASNYIYKSVMRKLDKF
;
A
#
# COMPACT_ATOMS: atom_id res chain seq x y z
N MET A 1 -21.54 -32.70 -5.66
CA MET A 1 -20.63 -33.16 -6.73
C MET A 1 -19.54 -33.95 -6.07
N SER A 2 -19.23 -35.12 -6.63
CA SER A 2 -18.30 -36.08 -6.04
C SER A 2 -16.99 -36.09 -6.82
N PHE A 3 -15.95 -36.69 -6.25
CA PHE A 3 -14.66 -36.94 -6.90
C PHE A 3 -14.79 -37.63 -8.29
N SER A 4 -15.89 -38.37 -8.51
CA SER A 4 -16.24 -38.97 -9.81
C SER A 4 -16.39 -37.93 -10.92
N ASP A 5 -16.81 -36.70 -10.61
CA ASP A 5 -17.11 -35.67 -11.60
C ASP A 5 -15.82 -35.07 -12.21
N VAL A 6 -14.78 -34.87 -11.38
CA VAL A 6 -13.43 -34.47 -11.86
C VAL A 6 -12.82 -35.56 -12.73
N TYR A 7 -12.96 -36.83 -12.31
CA TYR A 7 -12.46 -37.96 -13.07
C TYR A 7 -13.14 -38.05 -14.45
N THR A 8 -14.46 -37.87 -14.52
CA THR A 8 -15.19 -37.81 -15.79
C THR A 8 -14.74 -36.65 -16.67
N ILE A 9 -14.49 -35.46 -16.11
CA ILE A 9 -13.95 -34.32 -16.87
C ILE A 9 -12.57 -34.64 -17.45
N VAL A 10 -11.68 -35.22 -16.65
CA VAL A 10 -10.33 -35.59 -17.09
C VAL A 10 -10.36 -36.68 -18.16
N GLN A 11 -11.25 -37.66 -18.04
CA GLN A 11 -11.48 -38.69 -19.06
C GLN A 11 -12.03 -38.10 -20.36
N ASN A 12 -12.98 -37.16 -20.31
CA ASN A 12 -13.49 -36.49 -21.50
C ASN A 12 -12.44 -35.61 -22.21
N LEU A 13 -11.33 -35.29 -21.54
CA LEU A 13 -10.20 -34.53 -22.09
C LEU A 13 -9.09 -35.44 -22.64
N SER A 14 -9.25 -36.76 -22.59
CA SER A 14 -8.21 -37.72 -22.98
C SER A 14 -8.02 -37.89 -24.50
N GLU A 15 -8.86 -37.25 -25.31
CA GLU A 15 -8.81 -37.32 -26.78
C GLU A 15 -8.08 -36.13 -27.42
N GLU A 16 -7.67 -35.13 -26.63
CA GLU A 16 -6.95 -33.94 -27.11
C GLU A 16 -5.44 -34.21 -27.33
N PRO A 17 -4.76 -33.54 -28.26
CA PRO A 17 -3.34 -33.80 -28.56
C PRO A 17 -2.35 -33.45 -27.42
N ASP A 18 -2.79 -32.74 -26.38
CA ASP A 18 -1.97 -32.33 -25.21
C ASP A 18 -2.60 -32.78 -23.87
N THR A 19 -3.00 -34.05 -23.79
CA THR A 19 -3.61 -34.66 -22.60
C THR A 19 -2.71 -34.65 -21.37
N LEU A 20 -3.33 -34.70 -20.18
CA LEU A 20 -2.61 -34.95 -18.94
C LEU A 20 -1.93 -36.32 -18.97
N SER A 21 -0.68 -36.40 -18.51
CA SER A 21 -0.01 -37.68 -18.30
C SER A 21 -0.63 -38.46 -17.14
N MET A 22 -0.42 -39.77 -17.12
CA MET A 22 -0.93 -40.63 -16.03
C MET A 22 -0.45 -40.16 -14.65
N ASP A 23 0.81 -39.72 -14.56
CA ASP A 23 1.39 -39.19 -13.32
C ASP A 23 0.70 -37.89 -12.88
N GLU A 24 0.43 -36.97 -13.82
CA GLU A 24 -0.31 -35.74 -13.53
C GLU A 24 -1.75 -36.03 -13.08
N MET A 25 -2.41 -37.03 -13.67
CA MET A 25 -3.74 -37.45 -13.24
C MET A 25 -3.73 -38.01 -11.81
N VAL A 26 -2.74 -38.83 -11.47
CA VAL A 26 -2.57 -39.39 -10.12
C VAL A 26 -2.28 -38.27 -9.11
N ASP A 27 -1.39 -37.35 -9.44
CA ASP A 27 -1.07 -36.20 -8.58
C ASP A 27 -2.29 -35.30 -8.33
N LEU A 28 -3.13 -35.10 -9.36
CA LEU A 28 -4.34 -34.29 -9.26
C LEU A 28 -5.36 -34.98 -8.35
N CYS A 29 -5.49 -36.30 -8.47
CA CYS A 29 -6.33 -37.13 -7.62
C CYS A 29 -5.90 -37.04 -6.15
N VAL A 30 -4.60 -37.21 -5.87
CA VAL A 30 -4.04 -37.08 -4.53
C VAL A 30 -4.26 -35.68 -3.97
N PHE A 31 -4.06 -34.64 -4.79
CA PHE A 31 -4.22 -33.25 -4.36
C PHE A 31 -5.65 -32.88 -3.94
N LEU A 32 -6.66 -33.42 -4.63
CA LEU A 32 -8.07 -33.12 -4.43
C LEU A 32 -8.77 -34.05 -3.43
N THR A 33 -8.09 -35.09 -2.97
CA THR A 33 -8.60 -36.00 -1.94
C THR A 33 -8.84 -35.22 -0.63
N ASP A 34 -9.98 -35.47 0.03
CA ASP A 34 -10.46 -34.80 1.25
C ASP A 34 -10.65 -33.27 1.17
N LYS A 35 -10.75 -32.70 -0.04
CA LYS A 35 -10.98 -31.25 -0.27
C LYS A 35 -12.28 -30.98 -1.03
N GLU A 36 -13.41 -31.45 -0.50
CA GLU A 36 -14.72 -31.41 -1.18
C GLU A 36 -15.11 -30.04 -1.77
N LYS A 37 -14.85 -28.95 -1.03
CA LYS A 37 -15.13 -27.58 -1.49
C LYS A 37 -14.29 -27.20 -2.72
N LEU A 38 -13.01 -27.55 -2.71
CA LEU A 38 -12.11 -27.30 -3.83
C LEU A 38 -12.47 -28.17 -5.05
N THR A 39 -12.83 -29.43 -4.80
CA THR A 39 -13.27 -30.34 -5.86
C THR A 39 -14.49 -29.79 -6.58
N TYR A 40 -15.48 -29.27 -5.84
CA TYR A 40 -16.64 -28.58 -6.42
C TYR A 40 -16.24 -27.37 -7.28
N GLU A 41 -15.32 -26.53 -6.79
CA GLU A 41 -14.86 -25.34 -7.50
C GLU A 41 -14.09 -25.68 -8.79
N VAL A 42 -13.24 -26.72 -8.76
CA VAL A 42 -12.50 -27.22 -9.93
C VAL A 42 -13.45 -27.74 -11.00
N VAL A 43 -14.44 -28.57 -10.63
CA VAL A 43 -15.46 -29.09 -11.55
C VAL A 43 -16.21 -27.95 -12.23
N ASN A 44 -16.74 -27.02 -11.43
CA ASN A 44 -17.52 -25.90 -11.95
C ASN A 44 -16.68 -25.00 -12.89
N LEU A 45 -15.41 -24.74 -12.57
CA LEU A 45 -14.56 -23.93 -13.44
C LEU A 45 -14.23 -24.66 -14.75
N CYS A 46 -13.90 -25.96 -14.68
CA CYS A 46 -13.67 -26.79 -15.86
C CYS A 46 -14.91 -26.85 -16.77
N ASP A 47 -16.12 -26.88 -16.23
CA ASP A 47 -17.35 -26.86 -17.03
C ASP A 47 -17.58 -25.52 -17.74
N ASN A 48 -17.12 -24.42 -17.16
CA ASN A 48 -17.29 -23.06 -17.70
C ASN A 48 -16.16 -22.60 -18.63
N LEU A 49 -15.05 -23.34 -18.72
CA LEU A 49 -13.95 -23.00 -19.63
C LEU A 49 -14.32 -23.37 -21.08
N PRO A 50 -14.12 -22.44 -22.04
CA PRO A 50 -14.68 -22.57 -23.39
C PRO A 50 -13.97 -23.59 -24.27
N THR A 51 -12.75 -24.02 -23.92
CA THR A 51 -11.96 -24.97 -24.71
C THR A 51 -11.28 -26.01 -23.83
N ASN A 52 -11.10 -27.21 -24.38
CA ASN A 52 -10.42 -28.32 -23.70
C ASN A 52 -8.95 -27.98 -23.38
N ILE A 53 -8.28 -27.22 -24.25
CA ILE A 53 -6.91 -26.70 -24.03
C ILE A 53 -6.86 -25.79 -22.79
N ALA A 54 -7.87 -24.94 -22.57
CA ALA A 54 -7.91 -24.08 -21.39
C ALA A 54 -8.11 -24.88 -20.11
N LYS A 55 -8.96 -25.92 -20.16
CA LYS A 55 -9.17 -26.85 -19.03
C LYS A 55 -7.86 -27.56 -18.67
N LEU A 56 -7.13 -28.08 -19.66
CA LEU A 56 -5.85 -28.77 -19.46
C LEU A 56 -4.77 -27.85 -18.87
N LYS A 57 -4.65 -26.60 -19.37
CA LYS A 57 -3.70 -25.61 -18.83
C LYS A 57 -4.02 -25.25 -17.37
N TYR A 58 -5.30 -25.09 -17.04
CA TYR A 58 -5.72 -24.80 -15.67
C TYR A 58 -5.35 -25.93 -14.71
N LEU A 59 -5.66 -27.19 -15.08
CA LEU A 59 -5.33 -28.36 -14.26
C LEU A 59 -3.82 -28.54 -14.07
N ARG A 60 -3.01 -28.33 -15.12
CA ARG A 60 -1.54 -28.33 -14.99
C ARG A 60 -1.01 -27.18 -14.13
N GLY A 61 -1.61 -26.01 -14.20
CA GLY A 61 -1.29 -24.88 -13.33
C GLY A 61 -1.55 -25.21 -11.85
N LEU A 62 -2.67 -25.86 -11.57
CA LEU A 62 -3.04 -26.34 -10.24
C LEU A 62 -1.99 -27.34 -9.70
N LEU A 63 -1.59 -28.30 -10.54
CA LEU A 63 -0.58 -29.32 -10.23
C LEU A 63 0.82 -28.73 -10.01
N LYS A 64 1.24 -27.78 -10.85
CA LYS A 64 2.55 -27.13 -10.73
C LYS A 64 2.66 -26.39 -9.39
N LYS A 65 1.55 -25.83 -8.92
CA LYS A 65 1.45 -25.15 -7.62
C LYS A 65 1.45 -26.13 -6.44
N PHE A 66 0.81 -27.30 -6.59
CA PHE A 66 0.91 -28.39 -5.61
C PHE A 66 2.35 -28.88 -5.41
N LYS A 67 3.11 -29.00 -6.51
CA LYS A 67 4.51 -29.47 -6.46
C LYS A 67 5.49 -28.40 -5.96
N SER A 68 5.14 -27.12 -6.00
CA SER A 68 6.05 -26.03 -5.64
C SER A 68 5.98 -25.60 -4.17
N GLU A 69 4.94 -25.95 -3.40
CA GLU A 69 4.81 -25.56 -1.99
C GLU A 69 3.67 -26.34 -1.27
N PRO A 70 3.96 -27.18 -0.25
CA PRO A 70 2.93 -27.85 0.54
C PRO A 70 2.49 -26.93 1.69
N GLY A 71 1.58 -25.98 1.42
CA GLY A 71 0.96 -25.20 2.48
C GLY A 71 0.30 -23.92 1.98
N MET A 72 -1.04 -23.86 2.10
CA MET A 72 -1.87 -22.65 1.96
C MET A 72 -1.73 -21.84 0.66
N PHE A 73 -2.57 -22.04 -0.36
CA PHE A 73 -2.84 -20.96 -1.34
C PHE A 73 -4.03 -21.25 -2.29
N ILE A 74 -5.10 -21.82 -1.77
CA ILE A 74 -6.28 -22.17 -2.59
C ILE A 74 -7.41 -21.15 -2.47
N HIS A 75 -7.44 -20.32 -1.43
CA HIS A 75 -8.53 -19.35 -1.25
C HIS A 75 -8.43 -18.07 -2.12
N PHE A 76 -7.33 -17.89 -2.87
CA PHE A 76 -6.93 -16.56 -3.36
C PHE A 76 -7.23 -16.27 -4.85
N VAL A 77 -7.35 -17.29 -5.71
CA VAL A 77 -7.55 -17.06 -7.16
C VAL A 77 -9.05 -17.00 -7.53
N VAL A 78 -9.92 -17.60 -6.71
CA VAL A 78 -11.36 -17.74 -7.04
C VAL A 78 -12.17 -16.48 -6.71
N SER A 79 -11.80 -15.71 -5.68
CA SER A 79 -12.55 -14.51 -5.26
C SER A 79 -12.49 -13.36 -6.25
N VAL A 80 -11.46 -13.29 -7.10
CA VAL A 80 -11.23 -12.15 -8.02
C VAL A 80 -12.02 -12.28 -9.33
N ILE A 81 -12.44 -13.50 -9.72
CA ILE A 81 -13.15 -13.73 -10.99
C ILE A 81 -14.68 -13.65 -10.83
N PHE A 82 -15.23 -13.78 -9.61
CA PHE A 82 -16.69 -13.85 -9.39
C PHE A 82 -17.41 -12.53 -9.12
N ALA A 83 -16.74 -11.37 -9.22
CA ALA A 83 -17.38 -10.06 -9.03
C ALA A 83 -17.69 -9.33 -10.34
N ASN A 84 -18.46 -9.95 -11.25
CA ASN A 84 -19.53 -9.31 -12.02
C ASN A 84 -19.89 -10.16 -13.25
N ASN A 85 -21.04 -10.81 -13.15
CA ASN A 85 -21.63 -11.58 -14.21
C ASN A 85 -22.54 -10.66 -15.04
N THR A 86 -22.11 -10.20 -16.23
CA THR A 86 -23.06 -9.76 -17.27
C THR A 86 -22.50 -9.94 -18.68
N LYS A 87 -23.31 -10.60 -19.50
CA LYS A 87 -23.14 -11.04 -20.89
C LYS A 87 -22.72 -9.91 -21.85
N TYR A 88 -21.91 -10.20 -22.87
CA TYR A 88 -22.26 -10.20 -24.32
C TYR A 88 -21.08 -10.64 -25.20
N LEU A 89 -21.42 -11.15 -26.39
CA LEU A 89 -20.64 -11.96 -27.32
C LEU A 89 -20.34 -11.17 -28.62
N LEU A 90 -19.12 -11.32 -29.15
CA LEU A 90 -18.60 -11.20 -30.54
C LEU A 90 -18.73 -9.90 -31.39
N ILE A 91 -17.59 -9.46 -31.97
CA ILE A 91 -17.27 -9.48 -33.43
C ILE A 91 -15.77 -9.12 -33.65
N LEU A 92 -15.08 -9.90 -34.49
CA LEU A 92 -13.74 -9.69 -35.04
C LEU A 92 -13.67 -8.47 -36.00
N VAL A 93 -12.49 -7.83 -36.13
CA VAL A 93 -11.69 -7.68 -37.38
C VAL A 93 -10.61 -6.57 -37.26
N LEU A 94 -9.35 -7.01 -37.35
CA LEU A 94 -8.16 -6.49 -38.06
C LEU A 94 -7.83 -4.96 -38.10
N PHE A 95 -6.61 -4.58 -37.69
CA PHE A 95 -5.45 -4.19 -38.54
C PHE A 95 -4.34 -3.44 -37.74
N PHE A 96 -3.08 -3.84 -38.00
CA PHE A 96 -1.75 -3.30 -37.62
C PHE A 96 -1.53 -1.78 -37.95
N PRO A 97 -0.33 -1.14 -37.79
CA PRO A 97 0.88 -1.40 -36.98
C PRO A 97 1.54 -0.17 -36.29
N THR A 98 2.59 -0.47 -35.52
CA THR A 98 3.78 0.32 -35.15
C THR A 98 4.00 1.70 -35.80
N SER A 99 4.05 2.74 -34.97
CA SER A 99 4.95 3.90 -35.11
C SER A 99 4.85 4.77 -33.84
N TYR A 100 5.87 5.60 -33.61
CA TYR A 100 6.13 6.42 -32.41
C TYR A 100 6.91 5.77 -31.27
N ARG A 101 8.08 5.27 -31.67
CA ARG A 101 9.28 5.25 -30.84
C ARG A 101 10.11 6.52 -31.09
N GLN A 102 9.68 7.66 -30.55
CA GLN A 102 10.53 8.86 -30.37
C GLN A 102 9.70 9.95 -29.68
N ILE A 103 9.84 10.08 -28.35
CA ILE A 103 9.90 11.31 -27.53
C ILE A 103 10.25 10.78 -26.12
N ARG A 104 11.50 10.36 -25.96
CA ARG A 104 12.17 10.24 -24.66
C ARG A 104 13.42 11.09 -24.84
N GLU A 105 13.57 12.12 -24.01
CA GLU A 105 14.84 12.81 -23.65
C GLU A 105 14.58 14.21 -23.00
N SER A 106 13.34 14.72 -22.88
CA SER A 106 13.11 16.08 -22.31
C SER A 106 12.47 16.17 -20.91
N TRP A 107 12.19 15.05 -20.23
CA TRP A 107 11.49 15.05 -18.93
C TRP A 107 12.41 14.97 -17.69
N LEU A 108 13.73 14.98 -17.86
CA LEU A 108 14.68 14.83 -16.74
C LEU A 108 15.10 16.16 -16.08
N MET A 109 14.52 17.30 -16.47
CA MET A 109 14.90 18.63 -15.93
C MET A 109 13.70 19.42 -15.41
N ILE A 110 12.89 18.81 -14.55
CA ILE A 110 12.05 19.57 -13.61
C ILE A 110 12.46 19.19 -12.18
N PHE A 111 13.71 19.53 -11.86
CA PHE A 111 14.15 19.74 -10.48
C PHE A 111 13.48 21.04 -9.99
N PHE A 112 12.34 20.92 -9.33
CA PHE A 112 11.79 22.07 -8.60
C PHE A 112 12.62 22.31 -7.33
N LYS A 113 13.54 23.24 -7.46
CA LYS A 113 14.08 24.05 -6.38
C LYS A 113 13.03 25.14 -6.11
N PHE A 114 12.33 25.08 -4.99
CA PHE A 114 11.63 26.24 -4.43
C PHE A 114 11.94 26.37 -2.95
N THR A 115 12.44 27.55 -2.62
CA THR A 115 12.74 28.07 -1.30
C THR A 115 11.45 28.45 -0.59
N HIS A 116 10.88 27.52 0.15
CA HIS A 116 10.08 27.83 1.33
C HIS A 116 10.78 27.14 2.50
N THR A 117 10.96 27.87 3.61
CA THR A 117 11.60 27.38 4.84
C THR A 117 11.21 25.93 5.08
N ASN A 118 12.18 25.01 4.97
CA ASN A 118 11.91 23.60 5.21
C ASN A 118 11.34 23.51 6.64
N PRO A 119 10.13 22.96 6.83
CA PRO A 119 9.56 22.84 8.16
C PRO A 119 10.53 22.08 9.05
N SER A 120 10.88 22.66 10.20
CA SER A 120 11.96 22.16 11.05
C SER A 120 11.43 21.04 11.93
N PHE A 121 12.23 20.00 12.13
CA PHE A 121 11.93 19.02 13.19
C PHE A 121 11.88 19.67 14.59
N GLY A 122 12.44 20.88 14.76
CA GLY A 122 12.28 21.68 15.97
C GLY A 122 10.83 22.07 16.24
N ASP A 123 10.01 22.29 15.22
CA ASP A 123 8.59 22.65 15.38
C ASP A 123 7.79 21.51 16.04
N ILE A 124 8.28 20.26 15.95
CA ILE A 124 7.65 19.10 16.61
C ILE A 124 7.70 19.23 18.13
N LEU A 125 8.77 19.76 18.70
CA LEU A 125 8.88 19.94 20.15
C LEU A 125 7.84 20.92 20.69
N GLU A 126 7.50 21.96 19.91
CA GLU A 126 6.43 22.90 20.26
C GLU A 126 5.05 22.27 20.19
N VAL A 127 4.83 21.40 19.19
CA VAL A 127 3.62 20.58 19.08
C VAL A 127 3.47 19.70 20.33
N VAL A 128 4.52 18.96 20.69
CA VAL A 128 4.55 18.10 21.88
C VAL A 128 4.26 18.90 23.16
N THR A 129 4.94 20.03 23.35
CA THR A 129 4.73 20.91 24.52
C THR A 129 3.27 21.38 24.62
N SER A 130 2.66 21.68 23.49
CA SER A 130 1.25 22.11 23.44
C SER A 130 0.28 20.98 23.76
N LEU A 131 0.53 19.77 23.24
CA LEU A 131 -0.28 18.59 23.52
C LEU A 131 -0.23 18.22 25.01
N LYS A 132 0.97 18.23 25.63
CA LYS A 132 1.14 18.00 27.08
C LYS A 132 0.37 19.01 27.93
N ARG A 133 0.37 20.30 27.53
CA ARG A 133 -0.39 21.35 28.23
C ARG A 133 -1.91 21.13 28.14
N ASN A 134 -2.41 20.70 26.99
CA ASN A 134 -3.83 20.45 26.80
C ASN A 134 -4.31 19.21 27.58
N ALA A 135 -3.50 18.15 27.63
CA ALA A 135 -3.79 16.96 28.42
C ALA A 135 -3.89 17.23 29.93
N THR A 136 -3.10 18.19 30.44
CA THR A 136 -3.12 18.59 31.86
C THR A 136 -4.28 19.52 32.22
N SER A 137 -4.95 20.13 31.23
CA SER A 137 -6.03 21.11 31.45
C SER A 137 -7.46 20.58 31.26
N ASN A 138 -7.67 19.39 30.67
CA ASN A 138 -9.00 18.79 30.47
C ASN A 138 -9.03 17.28 30.83
N PRO A 139 -9.40 16.90 32.07
CA PRO A 139 -9.55 15.49 32.44
C PRO A 139 -10.94 14.90 32.14
N GLY A 140 -11.91 15.69 31.67
CA GLY A 140 -13.27 15.19 31.44
C GLY A 140 -14.18 16.21 30.78
N SER A 141 -14.43 16.03 29.49
CA SER A 141 -15.66 16.50 28.85
C SER A 141 -16.01 15.54 27.72
N SER A 142 -17.13 14.86 27.90
CA SER A 142 -17.85 14.09 26.88
C SER A 142 -18.41 15.04 25.83
N THR A 143 -18.16 14.82 24.55
CA THR A 143 -18.87 15.60 23.52
C THR A 143 -18.84 14.99 22.12
N ASP A 144 -20.04 14.99 21.53
CA ASP A 144 -20.46 15.14 20.13
C ASP A 144 -19.49 14.80 18.97
N ALA A 145 -20.03 14.17 17.93
CA ALA A 145 -19.31 13.71 16.73
C ALA A 145 -18.53 14.80 15.96
N GLN A 146 -18.78 16.10 16.20
CA GLN A 146 -17.96 17.19 15.63
C GLN A 146 -16.70 17.50 16.45
N GLU A 147 -16.69 17.18 17.76
CA GLU A 147 -15.53 17.37 18.63
C GLU A 147 -14.56 16.19 18.55
N SER A 148 -15.05 14.98 18.27
CA SER A 148 -14.22 13.80 17.97
C SER A 148 -13.33 14.01 16.74
N ASP A 149 -13.84 14.64 15.68
CA ASP A 149 -13.07 14.92 14.45
C ASP A 149 -11.86 15.85 14.70
N LEU A 150 -11.98 16.74 15.69
CA LEU A 150 -10.91 17.69 16.06
C LEU A 150 -9.85 17.04 16.95
N GLN A 151 -10.21 16.03 17.74
CA GLN A 151 -9.24 15.25 18.53
C GLN A 151 -8.26 14.47 17.65
N ASP A 152 -8.70 14.12 16.44
CA ASP A 152 -7.91 13.38 15.45
C ASP A 152 -7.06 14.29 14.55
N ILE A 153 -6.86 15.57 14.92
CA ILE A 153 -6.03 16.51 14.15
C ILE A 153 -4.89 17.05 15.01
N ILE A 154 -3.66 16.70 14.68
CA ILE A 154 -2.47 17.33 15.26
C ILE A 154 -2.05 18.52 14.39
N ARG A 155 -2.05 19.73 14.94
CA ARG A 155 -1.70 20.96 14.20
C ARG A 155 -0.28 21.41 14.52
N GLY A 156 0.46 21.80 13.47
CA GLY A 156 1.72 22.53 13.61
C GLY A 156 1.48 23.93 14.18
N LYS A 157 2.44 24.44 14.96
CA LYS A 157 2.37 25.78 15.55
C LYS A 157 2.86 26.87 14.61
N ASN A 158 3.96 26.63 13.91
CA ASN A 158 4.66 27.63 13.09
C ASN A 158 4.56 27.37 11.58
N GLY A 159 3.58 26.57 11.15
CA GLY A 159 3.36 26.27 9.73
C GLY A 159 3.27 24.77 9.47
N ASN A 160 3.94 24.32 8.41
CA ASN A 160 3.90 22.93 7.98
C ASN A 160 4.59 22.02 9.00
N LEU A 161 4.04 20.84 9.24
CA LEU A 161 4.72 19.78 9.97
C LEU A 161 5.86 19.22 9.11
N ALA A 162 6.98 18.89 9.76
CA ALA A 162 8.14 18.30 9.12
C ALA A 162 7.75 17.04 8.33
N VAL A 163 8.45 16.76 7.23
CA VAL A 163 8.27 15.61 6.33
C VAL A 163 6.96 15.60 5.52
N ILE A 164 5.81 15.91 6.13
CA ILE A 164 4.51 15.82 5.44
C ILE A 164 4.22 17.04 4.56
N GLY A 165 4.73 18.22 4.95
CA GLY A 165 4.59 19.46 4.18
C GLY A 165 3.19 20.07 4.19
N GLU A 166 2.38 19.71 5.20
CA GLU A 166 1.05 20.26 5.48
C GLU A 166 1.01 20.76 6.93
N SER A 167 0.16 21.74 7.24
CA SER A 167 0.10 22.37 8.57
C SER A 167 -0.56 21.52 9.66
N ALA A 168 -1.11 20.36 9.29
CA ALA A 168 -1.75 19.45 10.21
C ALA A 168 -1.59 17.99 9.75
N LEU A 169 -1.71 17.09 10.71
CA LEU A 169 -1.69 15.64 10.56
C LEU A 169 -3.03 15.09 11.04
N TYR A 170 -3.72 14.36 10.16
CA TYR A 170 -4.90 13.58 10.53
C TYR A 170 -4.47 12.25 11.15
N VAL A 171 -4.94 11.98 12.36
CA VAL A 171 -4.68 10.80 13.16
C VAL A 171 -5.82 9.80 12.93
N ARG A 172 -5.63 8.92 11.97
CA ARG A 172 -6.61 7.88 11.67
C ARG A 172 -6.55 6.72 12.66
N ARG A 173 -7.63 5.94 12.74
CA ARG A 173 -7.74 4.76 13.62
C ARG A 173 -6.56 3.80 13.46
N ALA A 174 -6.18 3.47 12.23
CA ALA A 174 -5.04 2.60 11.94
C ALA A 174 -3.70 3.11 12.55
N TYR A 175 -3.52 4.41 12.77
CA TYR A 175 -2.32 4.92 13.44
C TYR A 175 -2.33 4.63 14.94
N LYS A 176 -3.51 4.71 15.57
CA LYS A 176 -3.69 4.38 16.98
C LYS A 176 -3.47 2.87 17.20
N ASP A 177 -4.07 2.05 16.35
CA ASP A 177 -3.94 0.59 16.43
C ASP A 177 -2.48 0.14 16.23
N LEU A 178 -1.82 0.62 15.17
CA LEU A 178 -0.40 0.33 14.92
C LEU A 178 0.52 0.88 16.00
N TYR A 179 0.18 2.00 16.65
CA TYR A 179 0.95 2.52 17.77
C TYR A 179 0.93 1.56 18.96
N LEU A 180 -0.24 1.00 19.29
CA LEU A 180 -0.36 0.02 20.37
C LEU A 180 0.48 -1.23 20.06
N LEU A 181 0.36 -1.77 18.85
CA LEU A 181 1.14 -2.94 18.40
C LEU A 181 2.65 -2.69 18.45
N VAL A 182 3.09 -1.52 17.99
CA VAL A 182 4.51 -1.16 17.90
C VAL A 182 5.11 -0.77 19.25
N THR A 183 4.29 -0.46 20.26
CA THR A 183 4.74 -0.10 21.62
C THR A 183 4.55 -1.21 22.65
N ASP A 184 4.00 -2.36 22.26
CA ASP A 184 3.85 -3.54 23.10
C ASP A 184 5.20 -3.99 23.71
N PRO A 185 5.28 -4.33 25.00
CA PRO A 185 6.53 -4.73 25.67
C PRO A 185 7.11 -6.11 25.27
N ASP A 186 6.47 -6.89 24.39
CA ASP A 186 6.97 -8.22 23.93
C ASP A 186 8.38 -8.17 23.23
N PRO A 187 9.12 -9.29 23.07
CA PRO A 187 10.60 -9.25 23.00
C PRO A 187 11.19 -8.79 21.66
N ASP A 188 10.41 -8.69 20.59
CA ASP A 188 10.92 -8.28 19.27
C ASP A 188 10.86 -6.76 19.08
N SER A 189 12.03 -6.12 19.17
CA SER A 189 12.17 -4.67 19.09
C SER A 189 12.15 -4.09 17.66
N LYS A 190 11.82 -4.90 16.65
CA LYS A 190 11.93 -4.51 15.23
C LYS A 190 10.60 -4.66 14.52
N PHE A 191 10.18 -3.61 13.83
CA PHE A 191 8.87 -3.50 13.21
C PHE A 191 8.98 -3.01 11.78
N ILE A 192 8.23 -3.63 10.86
CA ILE A 192 8.03 -3.14 9.49
C ILE A 192 6.58 -2.75 9.31
N ILE A 193 6.35 -1.48 9.00
CA ILE A 193 5.05 -0.95 8.57
C ILE A 193 5.06 -0.81 7.05
N THR A 194 4.24 -1.59 6.37
CA THR A 194 4.12 -1.59 4.91
C THR A 194 2.70 -1.33 4.42
N GLY A 195 2.46 -1.45 3.11
CA GLY A 195 1.17 -1.15 2.46
C GLY A 195 1.31 -0.24 1.25
N THR A 196 0.19 0.06 0.61
CA THR A 196 0.11 0.83 -0.65
C THR A 196 0.90 2.15 -0.62
N SER A 197 1.56 2.50 -1.73
CA SER A 197 2.37 3.73 -1.82
C SER A 197 1.48 4.97 -1.74
N GLY A 198 1.68 5.80 -0.70
CA GLY A 198 0.90 7.03 -0.50
C GLY A 198 -0.23 6.92 0.52
N VAL A 199 -0.37 5.76 1.18
CA VAL A 199 -1.38 5.51 2.22
C VAL A 199 -1.10 6.18 3.58
N GLY A 200 0.09 6.76 3.76
CA GLY A 200 0.41 7.55 4.96
C GLY A 200 1.39 6.92 5.95
N LYS A 201 2.19 5.93 5.56
CA LYS A 201 3.21 5.31 6.44
C LYS A 201 4.20 6.31 7.04
N THR A 202 4.67 7.27 6.24
CA THR A 202 5.55 8.36 6.72
C THR A 202 4.83 9.23 7.76
N CYS A 203 3.53 9.47 7.60
CA CYS A 203 2.71 10.21 8.56
C CYS A 203 2.56 9.44 9.87
N PHE A 204 2.47 8.11 9.81
CA PHE A 204 2.49 7.26 11.00
C PHE A 204 3.81 7.36 11.79
N LEU A 205 4.97 7.37 11.12
CA LEU A 205 6.24 7.59 11.85
C LEU A 205 6.27 8.93 12.58
N LEU A 206 5.71 9.98 11.97
CA LEU A 206 5.59 11.28 12.63
C LEU A 206 4.62 11.23 13.81
N TYR A 207 3.49 10.54 13.67
CA TYR A 207 2.55 10.30 14.77
C TYR A 207 3.24 9.54 15.92
N LEU A 208 3.95 8.46 15.63
CA LEU A 208 4.69 7.66 16.60
C LEU A 208 5.75 8.51 17.32
N LEU A 209 6.54 9.29 16.59
CA LEU A 209 7.50 10.25 17.16
C LEU A 209 6.83 11.20 18.16
N ILE A 210 5.70 11.81 17.78
CA ILE A 210 4.98 12.75 18.65
C ILE A 210 4.45 12.05 19.90
N GLN A 211 3.86 10.86 19.77
CA GLN A 211 3.32 10.10 20.89
C GLN A 211 4.41 9.66 21.87
N LEU A 212 5.55 9.16 21.37
CA LEU A 212 6.67 8.77 22.22
C LEU A 212 7.21 9.96 23.02
N LEU A 213 7.40 11.12 22.38
CA LEU A 213 7.81 12.35 23.07
C LEU A 213 6.76 12.87 24.06
N CYS A 214 5.47 12.61 23.79
CA CYS A 214 4.39 12.97 24.71
C CYS A 214 4.38 12.10 25.97
N ASN A 215 4.73 10.83 25.85
CA ASN A 215 4.56 9.84 26.92
C ASN A 215 5.79 9.67 27.81
N ASP A 216 6.98 10.04 27.34
CA ASP A 216 8.22 9.96 28.12
C ASP A 216 9.13 11.17 27.87
N ASP A 217 9.43 11.93 28.92
CA ASP A 217 10.32 13.10 28.88
C ASP A 217 11.80 12.73 28.67
N ASN A 218 12.18 11.48 28.91
CA ASN A 218 13.56 11.00 28.82
C ASN A 218 13.79 10.09 27.60
N VAL A 219 12.81 9.96 26.72
CA VAL A 219 12.92 9.10 25.54
C VAL A 219 14.00 9.64 24.59
N THR A 220 14.80 8.72 24.07
CA THR A 220 15.73 8.99 22.97
C THR A 220 15.15 8.45 21.68
N ILE A 221 15.01 9.30 20.66
CA ILE A 221 14.39 8.93 19.38
C ILE A 221 15.24 9.46 18.23
N ILE A 222 15.72 8.57 17.38
CA ILE A 222 16.41 8.92 16.14
C ILE A 222 15.41 8.78 14.99
N PHE A 223 15.12 9.87 14.31
CA PHE A 223 14.33 9.88 13.09
C PHE A 223 15.25 10.01 11.87
N GLN A 224 15.19 9.03 10.96
CA GLN A 224 15.87 9.04 9.68
C GLN A 224 14.84 9.24 8.54
N PRO A 225 14.79 10.42 7.91
CA PRO A 225 13.92 10.66 6.78
C PRO A 225 14.37 9.91 5.52
N ARG A 226 13.49 9.89 4.51
CA ARG A 226 13.73 9.21 3.23
C ARG A 226 14.96 9.67 2.47
N ASP A 227 15.34 10.94 2.54
CA ASP A 227 16.59 11.41 1.93
C ASP A 227 17.82 10.90 2.68
N GLY A 228 17.67 10.60 3.97
CA GLY A 228 18.62 10.05 4.94
C GLY A 228 20.00 10.66 4.90
N LYS A 229 20.10 11.95 4.57
CA LYS A 229 21.35 12.72 4.63
C LYS A 229 21.56 13.29 6.03
N THR A 230 20.46 13.68 6.67
CA THR A 230 20.42 14.25 8.02
C THR A 230 19.42 13.44 8.84
N CYS A 231 19.89 12.90 9.96
CA CYS A 231 19.07 12.27 10.99
C CYS A 231 18.82 13.28 12.12
N TYR A 232 17.71 13.09 12.82
CA TYR A 232 17.23 13.97 13.88
C TYR A 232 17.13 13.15 15.15
N CYS A 233 17.99 13.42 16.14
CA CYS A 233 18.00 12.73 17.41
C CYS A 233 17.33 13.62 18.47
N PHE A 234 16.20 13.15 18.99
CA PHE A 234 15.49 13.77 20.10
C PHE A 234 15.95 13.12 21.40
N LYS A 235 16.41 13.92 22.35
CA LYS A 235 16.78 13.51 23.72
C LYS A 235 15.94 14.34 24.68
N GLY A 236 14.73 13.86 24.98
CA GLY A 236 13.72 14.65 25.68
C GLY A 236 13.36 15.93 24.92
N SER A 237 13.64 17.10 25.50
CA SER A 237 13.39 18.41 24.87
C SER A 237 14.51 18.91 23.95
N ASN A 238 15.59 18.16 23.80
CA ASN A 238 16.74 18.56 22.97
C ASN A 238 16.67 17.88 21.61
N LEU A 239 17.06 18.62 20.56
CA LEU A 239 17.15 18.13 19.20
C LEU A 239 18.58 18.28 18.68
N GLU A 240 19.20 17.14 18.38
CA GLU A 240 20.50 17.03 17.72
C GLU A 240 20.31 16.63 16.25
N THR A 241 21.17 17.13 15.36
CA THR A 241 21.13 16.78 13.93
C THR A 241 22.50 16.34 13.45
N GLY A 242 22.56 15.23 12.72
CA GLY A 242 23.82 14.64 12.27
C GLY A 242 23.61 13.61 11.17
N LYS A 243 24.70 12.97 10.75
CA LYS A 243 24.65 11.73 9.96
C LYS A 243 24.27 10.57 10.89
N ILE A 244 23.90 9.43 10.29
CA ILE A 244 23.53 8.25 11.08
C ILE A 244 24.69 7.75 11.96
N ASP A 245 25.92 7.83 11.46
CA ASP A 245 27.13 7.39 12.18
C ASP A 245 27.41 8.23 13.44
N ASP A 246 26.97 9.49 13.46
CA ASP A 246 27.12 10.41 14.59
C ASP A 246 26.28 9.94 15.81
N PHE A 247 25.29 9.07 15.59
CA PHE A 247 24.39 8.54 16.62
C PHE A 247 24.61 7.05 16.88
N SER A 248 25.79 6.52 16.55
CA SER A 248 26.10 5.09 16.68
C SER A 248 25.89 4.58 18.11
N ASP A 249 26.37 5.28 19.13
CA ASP A 249 26.19 4.89 20.54
C ASP A 249 24.69 4.79 20.92
N ASP A 250 23.88 5.75 20.46
CA ASP A 250 22.44 5.79 20.71
C ASP A 250 21.71 4.64 19.96
N LEU A 251 22.19 4.22 18.78
CA LEU A 251 21.64 3.11 17.98
C LEU A 251 21.89 1.72 18.59
N TYR A 252 22.92 1.59 19.44
CA TYR A 252 23.23 0.37 20.20
C TYR A 252 22.70 0.45 21.64
N SER A 253 21.55 1.11 21.83
CA SER A 253 20.83 1.15 23.10
C SER A 253 19.37 0.70 22.92
N PRO A 254 18.90 -0.33 23.65
CA PRO A 254 17.51 -0.79 23.58
C PRO A 254 16.49 0.22 24.15
N LYS A 255 16.96 1.29 24.82
CA LYS A 255 16.12 2.40 25.29
C LYS A 255 15.83 3.43 24.20
N THR A 256 16.55 3.36 23.08
CA THR A 256 16.41 4.29 21.97
C THR A 256 15.38 3.76 20.98
N TRP A 257 14.56 4.66 20.44
CA TRP A 257 13.72 4.41 19.28
C TRP A 257 14.40 4.86 18.01
N TYR A 258 14.37 4.03 16.97
CA TYR A 258 14.92 4.35 15.66
C TYR A 258 13.82 4.27 14.59
N LEU A 259 13.40 5.42 14.09
CA LEU A 259 12.29 5.56 13.14
C LEU A 259 12.85 5.82 11.75
N VAL A 260 12.57 4.93 10.79
CA VAL A 260 13.20 4.95 9.47
C VAL A 260 12.17 5.05 8.35
N ASP A 261 12.20 6.13 7.58
CA ASP A 261 11.33 6.29 6.40
C ASP A 261 12.01 5.78 5.12
N SER A 262 11.48 4.70 4.55
CA SER A 262 11.79 4.22 3.19
C SER A 262 13.29 3.96 2.93
N LYS A 263 14.09 3.69 3.98
CA LYS A 263 15.52 3.34 3.92
C LYS A 263 15.84 2.11 4.77
N GLN A 264 16.93 1.42 4.39
CA GLN A 264 17.40 0.26 5.13
C GLN A 264 17.97 0.79 6.45
N PRO A 265 17.55 0.23 7.60
CA PRO A 265 18.15 0.59 8.88
C PRO A 265 19.64 0.28 8.88
N SER A 266 20.44 1.21 9.37
CA SER A 266 21.90 1.04 9.52
C SER A 266 22.23 0.41 10.88
N ILE A 267 21.59 -0.71 11.21
CA ILE A 267 21.81 -1.44 12.47
C ILE A 267 22.02 -2.93 12.22
N ASP A 268 22.79 -3.58 13.09
CA ASP A 268 22.92 -5.04 13.10
C ASP A 268 21.60 -5.68 13.57
N THR A 269 20.97 -6.46 12.70
CA THR A 269 19.69 -7.11 12.93
C THR A 269 19.76 -8.21 13.98
N LYS A 270 20.95 -8.68 14.33
CA LYS A 270 21.14 -9.83 15.24
C LYS A 270 21.52 -9.44 16.65
N SER A 271 21.76 -8.15 16.91
CA SER A 271 22.13 -7.65 18.24
C SER A 271 20.90 -7.38 19.11
N SER A 272 20.83 -8.01 20.28
CA SER A 272 19.85 -7.72 21.34
C SER A 272 20.05 -6.35 21.99
N ASN A 273 21.21 -5.71 21.75
CA ASN A 273 21.53 -4.39 22.28
C ASN A 273 21.17 -3.27 21.28
N SER A 274 20.41 -3.56 20.22
CA SER A 274 20.04 -2.54 19.22
C SER A 274 18.81 -1.73 19.64
N ALA A 275 18.72 -0.51 19.12
CA ALA A 275 17.56 0.37 19.26
C ALA A 275 16.27 -0.28 18.76
N ARG A 276 15.16 0.04 19.43
CA ARG A 276 13.83 -0.38 19.01
C ARG A 276 13.49 0.31 17.69
N THR A 277 13.41 -0.46 16.61
CA THR A 277 13.44 0.06 15.25
C THR A 277 12.10 -0.12 14.55
N VAL A 278 11.57 0.96 13.98
CA VAL A 278 10.31 0.97 13.22
C VAL A 278 10.57 1.51 11.83
N VAL A 279 10.37 0.66 10.83
CA VAL A 279 10.62 0.99 9.43
C VAL A 279 9.31 1.17 8.70
N ALA A 280 9.05 2.36 8.18
CA ALA A 280 7.98 2.58 7.21
C ALA A 280 8.51 2.35 5.80
N ALA A 281 8.11 1.27 5.15
CA ALA A 281 8.59 0.92 3.81
C ALA A 281 7.43 0.61 2.87
N SER A 282 7.53 1.06 1.61
CA SER A 282 6.62 0.56 0.57
C SER A 282 7.04 -0.86 0.14
N PRO A 283 6.12 -1.68 -0.41
CA PRO A 283 6.46 -2.99 -0.97
C PRO A 283 7.66 -2.93 -1.93
N ASN A 284 7.72 -1.88 -2.77
CA ASN A 284 8.83 -1.64 -3.69
C ASN A 284 10.19 -1.44 -2.99
N SER A 285 10.18 -0.88 -1.79
CA SER A 285 11.39 -0.58 -1.01
C SER A 285 11.92 -1.81 -0.28
N LEU A 286 11.01 -2.68 0.17
CA LEU A 286 11.35 -3.91 0.90
C LEU A 286 12.05 -4.95 0.03
N ASN A 287 11.81 -4.89 -1.26
CA ASN A 287 12.34 -5.81 -2.26
C ASN A 287 13.72 -5.44 -2.81
N ASN A 288 14.37 -4.40 -2.27
CA ASN A 288 15.77 -4.13 -2.54
C ASN A 288 16.62 -5.20 -1.82
N SER A 289 17.58 -5.82 -2.51
CA SER A 289 18.42 -6.89 -1.95
C SER A 289 19.05 -6.51 -0.61
N LYS A 290 19.37 -5.22 -0.41
CA LYS A 290 19.91 -4.72 0.85
C LYS A 290 18.89 -4.69 1.99
N PHE A 291 17.61 -4.45 1.70
CA PHE A 291 16.53 -4.50 2.69
C PHE A 291 16.06 -5.90 3.03
N GLN A 292 16.24 -6.87 2.11
CA GLN A 292 15.78 -8.23 2.30
C GLN A 292 16.43 -8.89 3.52
N ASP A 293 17.69 -8.58 3.81
CA ASP A 293 18.38 -9.15 4.97
C ASP A 293 17.77 -8.63 6.29
N PHE A 294 17.39 -7.35 6.35
CA PHE A 294 16.61 -6.81 7.47
C PHE A 294 15.21 -7.42 7.52
N ALA A 295 14.54 -7.54 6.38
CA ALA A 295 13.16 -8.00 6.29
C ALA A 295 12.97 -9.49 6.63
N LYS A 296 14.00 -10.33 6.44
CA LYS A 296 13.99 -11.77 6.78
C LYS A 296 14.04 -12.04 8.28
N ASP A 297 14.75 -11.18 9.01
CA ASP A 297 14.96 -11.31 10.45
C ASP A 297 13.87 -10.61 11.29
N VAL A 298 12.91 -9.93 10.64
CA VAL A 298 11.84 -9.19 11.32
C VAL A 298 10.54 -9.98 11.29
N VAL A 299 10.10 -10.39 12.48
CA VAL A 299 8.84 -11.10 12.70
C VAL A 299 7.65 -10.14 12.65
N ASN A 300 7.78 -8.94 13.23
CA ASN A 300 6.67 -7.99 13.35
C ASN A 300 6.48 -7.15 12.08
N ARG A 301 5.70 -7.68 11.13
CA ARG A 301 5.33 -7.00 9.89
C ARG A 301 3.86 -6.66 9.90
N TYR A 302 3.55 -5.37 9.71
CA TYR A 302 2.17 -4.88 9.71
C TYR A 302 1.83 -4.12 8.41
N TYR A 303 0.62 -4.31 7.90
CA TYR A 303 0.13 -3.75 6.64
C TYR A 303 -0.87 -2.62 6.87
N MET A 304 -0.53 -1.40 6.45
CA MET A 304 -1.40 -0.24 6.61
C MET A 304 -2.53 -0.23 5.56
N PRO A 305 -3.81 -0.16 5.98
CA PRO A 305 -4.95 -0.22 5.07
C PRO A 305 -5.06 1.08 4.26
N PRO A 306 -5.66 1.04 3.05
CA PRO A 306 -6.22 2.23 2.41
C PRO A 306 -7.17 3.01 3.34
N TRP A 307 -7.43 4.26 2.98
CA TRP A 307 -8.33 5.14 3.71
C TRP A 307 -9.77 4.89 3.32
N THR A 308 -10.64 4.86 4.32
CA THR A 308 -12.09 4.91 4.15
C THR A 308 -12.51 6.29 3.63
N ILE A 309 -13.71 6.37 3.07
CA ILE A 309 -14.23 7.65 2.57
C ILE A 309 -14.48 8.63 3.72
N GLU A 310 -14.87 8.13 4.90
CA GLU A 310 -15.08 8.92 6.11
C GLU A 310 -13.77 9.59 6.57
N GLU A 311 -12.68 8.83 6.62
CA GLU A 311 -11.35 9.35 6.95
C GLU A 311 -10.90 10.41 5.94
N LEU A 312 -11.17 10.21 4.65
CA LEU A 312 -10.84 11.16 3.59
C LEU A 312 -11.66 12.45 3.71
N LYS A 313 -12.96 12.35 4.00
CA LYS A 313 -13.83 13.51 4.24
C LYS A 313 -13.37 14.33 5.44
N ALA A 314 -13.05 13.67 6.56
CA ALA A 314 -12.52 14.35 7.74
C ALA A 314 -11.21 15.07 7.43
N CYS A 315 -10.27 14.40 6.77
CA CYS A 315 -8.99 14.98 6.38
C CYS A 315 -9.14 16.14 5.37
N GLN A 316 -10.04 16.01 4.39
CA GLN A 316 -10.37 17.08 3.44
C GLN A 316 -10.91 18.32 4.17
N LYS A 317 -11.90 18.14 5.04
CA LYS A 317 -12.56 19.22 5.78
C LYS A 317 -11.62 20.01 6.66
N HIS A 318 -10.62 19.35 7.26
CA HIS A 318 -9.74 19.98 8.25
C HIS A 318 -8.37 20.38 7.72
N ILE A 319 -7.86 19.73 6.67
CA ILE A 319 -6.49 19.88 6.17
C ILE A 319 -6.47 20.32 4.70
N PHE A 320 -7.23 19.66 3.83
CA PHE A 320 -7.24 19.92 2.38
C PHE A 320 -8.47 20.69 1.91
N LYS A 321 -8.85 21.76 2.63
CA LYS A 321 -10.06 22.57 2.38
C LYS A 321 -10.16 23.14 0.96
N GLN A 322 -9.02 23.31 0.31
CA GLN A 322 -8.93 23.80 -1.06
C GLN A 322 -9.39 22.78 -2.10
N VAL A 323 -9.48 21.50 -1.75
CA VAL A 323 -9.98 20.43 -2.65
C VAL A 323 -11.49 20.36 -2.44
N PRO A 324 -12.33 20.64 -3.45
CA PRO A 324 -13.77 20.48 -3.35
C PRO A 324 -14.19 19.04 -2.99
N GLU A 325 -15.29 18.86 -2.23
CA GLU A 325 -15.71 17.53 -1.77
C GLU A 325 -16.13 16.61 -2.92
N ASP A 326 -16.85 17.15 -3.90
CA ASP A 326 -17.22 16.50 -5.15
C ASP A 326 -15.99 16.04 -5.95
N MET A 327 -14.93 16.87 -6.03
CA MET A 327 -13.66 16.46 -6.65
C MET A 327 -13.02 15.30 -5.88
N MET A 328 -13.02 15.38 -4.54
CA MET A 328 -12.47 14.35 -3.67
C MET A 328 -13.21 13.02 -3.86
N LEU A 329 -14.54 13.06 -3.93
CA LEU A 329 -15.39 11.90 -4.18
C LEU A 329 -15.13 11.29 -5.56
N GLU A 330 -15.06 12.11 -6.61
CA GLU A 330 -14.74 11.63 -7.96
C GLU A 330 -13.34 10.97 -8.00
N MET A 331 -12.36 11.57 -7.34
CA MET A 331 -11.02 11.00 -7.24
C MET A 331 -11.00 9.70 -6.42
N PHE A 332 -11.80 9.59 -5.36
CA PHE A 332 -11.95 8.36 -4.59
C PHE A 332 -12.57 7.23 -5.42
N ASP A 333 -13.63 7.52 -6.18
CA ASP A 333 -14.27 6.55 -7.06
C ASP A 333 -13.33 6.03 -8.16
N ARG A 334 -12.36 6.86 -8.57
CA ARG A 334 -11.39 6.52 -9.62
C ARG A 334 -10.11 5.90 -9.09
N ALA A 335 -9.56 6.37 -7.98
CA ALA A 335 -8.24 5.98 -7.47
C ALA A 335 -8.28 5.13 -6.21
N GLY A 336 -9.45 5.00 -5.57
CA GLY A 336 -9.62 4.35 -4.27
C GLY A 336 -9.13 5.17 -3.09
N GLY A 337 -9.00 4.50 -1.95
CA GLY A 337 -8.65 5.08 -0.64
C GLY A 337 -7.20 5.53 -0.46
N VAL A 338 -6.57 6.20 -1.43
CA VAL A 338 -5.17 6.64 -1.29
C VAL A 338 -5.09 8.17 -1.24
N PRO A 339 -4.84 8.79 -0.06
CA PRO A 339 -4.85 10.25 0.11
C PRO A 339 -3.89 11.00 -0.80
N ARG A 340 -2.81 10.36 -1.24
CA ARG A 340 -1.90 10.94 -2.23
C ARG A 340 -2.65 11.32 -3.51
N TYR A 341 -3.47 10.41 -4.02
CA TYR A 341 -4.23 10.60 -5.26
C TYR A 341 -5.50 11.41 -5.00
N VAL A 342 -6.19 11.15 -3.89
CA VAL A 342 -7.50 11.76 -3.59
C VAL A 342 -7.40 13.20 -3.08
N LEU A 343 -6.37 13.55 -2.31
CA LEU A 343 -6.26 14.86 -1.66
C LEU A 343 -4.99 15.62 -2.10
N ARG A 344 -3.82 15.00 -1.93
CA ARG A 344 -2.54 15.71 -2.03
C ARG A 344 -2.21 16.17 -3.45
N LEU A 345 -2.45 15.32 -4.46
CA LEU A 345 -2.20 15.69 -5.85
C LEU A 345 -3.20 16.74 -6.35
N PRO A 346 -4.53 16.58 -6.18
CA PRO A 346 -5.50 17.62 -6.50
C PRO A 346 -5.16 18.95 -5.85
N ALA A 347 -4.89 18.96 -4.54
CA ALA A 347 -4.47 20.17 -3.81
C ALA A 347 -3.26 20.87 -4.41
N ARG A 348 -2.27 20.12 -4.90
CA ARG A 348 -1.07 20.68 -5.54
C ARG A 348 -1.33 21.24 -6.92
N VAL A 349 -2.20 20.58 -7.70
CA VAL A 349 -2.56 21.05 -9.04
C VAL A 349 -3.44 22.30 -8.92
N ILE A 350 -4.44 22.29 -8.03
CA ILE A 350 -5.30 23.43 -7.70
C ILE A 350 -4.49 24.69 -7.39
N LYS A 351 -3.44 24.60 -6.57
CA LYS A 351 -2.56 25.74 -6.25
C LYS A 351 -1.95 26.43 -7.48
N LYS A 352 -1.95 25.80 -8.66
CA LYS A 352 -1.44 26.34 -9.92
C LYS A 352 -2.51 26.93 -10.83
N HIS A 353 -3.79 26.83 -10.47
CA HIS A 353 -4.93 27.27 -11.27
C HIS A 353 -5.72 28.36 -10.54
N GLN A 354 -6.23 29.34 -11.29
CA GLN A 354 -6.88 30.54 -10.72
C GLN A 354 -8.39 30.38 -10.53
N ASP A 355 -9.07 29.55 -11.34
CA ASP A 355 -10.52 29.35 -11.27
C ASP A 355 -10.88 27.87 -11.40
N ILE A 356 -11.24 27.24 -10.27
CA ILE A 356 -11.56 25.82 -10.16
C ILE A 356 -13.00 25.54 -10.65
N ASN A 357 -13.86 26.56 -10.71
CA ASN A 357 -15.27 26.40 -11.07
C ASN A 357 -15.46 26.27 -12.61
N ASN A 358 -14.39 26.48 -13.38
CA ASN A 358 -14.39 26.22 -14.80
C ASN A 358 -14.26 24.70 -15.06
N SER A 359 -15.21 24.12 -15.79
CA SER A 359 -15.24 22.68 -16.14
C SER A 359 -13.97 22.19 -16.84
N GLU A 360 -13.35 22.99 -17.70
CA GLU A 360 -12.12 22.60 -18.39
C GLU A 360 -10.93 22.54 -17.41
N VAL A 361 -10.91 23.45 -16.42
CA VAL A 361 -9.89 23.46 -15.36
C VAL A 361 -10.10 22.27 -14.42
N TRP A 362 -11.36 21.94 -14.11
CA TRP A 362 -11.74 20.75 -13.33
C TRP A 362 -11.17 19.47 -13.94
N ASP A 363 -11.48 19.21 -15.20
CA ASP A 363 -11.02 18.03 -15.93
C ASP A 363 -9.50 17.98 -16.00
N LYS A 364 -8.86 19.13 -16.19
CA LYS A 364 -7.40 19.24 -16.21
C LYS A 364 -6.77 18.87 -14.86
N ILE A 365 -7.37 19.31 -13.75
CA ILE A 365 -6.90 18.98 -12.40
C ILE A 365 -6.99 17.47 -12.17
N ILE A 366 -8.13 16.87 -12.53
CA ILE A 366 -8.37 15.44 -12.36
C ILE A 366 -7.42 14.62 -13.22
N ASN A 367 -7.34 14.92 -14.53
CA ASN A 367 -6.46 14.21 -15.45
C ASN A 367 -4.99 14.31 -15.01
N LYS A 368 -4.54 15.48 -14.55
CA LYS A 368 -3.17 15.63 -14.07
C LYS A 368 -2.91 14.89 -12.75
N SER A 369 -3.92 14.79 -11.89
CA SER A 369 -3.82 14.04 -10.63
C SER A 369 -3.85 12.53 -10.84
N MET A 370 -4.54 12.07 -11.90
CA MET A 370 -4.69 10.67 -12.29
C MET A 370 -3.59 10.14 -13.21
N GLU A 371 -2.76 11.01 -13.79
CA GLU A 371 -1.69 10.66 -14.77
C GLU A 371 -0.90 9.40 -14.39
N GLN A 372 -0.46 9.28 -13.13
CA GLN A 372 0.31 8.12 -12.69
C GLN A 372 -0.49 6.80 -12.65
N ILE A 373 -1.80 6.88 -12.37
CA ILE A 373 -2.69 5.71 -12.36
C ILE A 373 -2.98 5.31 -13.80
N GLU A 374 -3.30 6.27 -14.66
CA GLU A 374 -3.53 6.02 -16.09
C GLU A 374 -2.28 5.42 -16.76
N ASP A 375 -1.09 5.95 -16.45
CA ASP A 375 0.19 5.36 -16.90
C ASP A 375 0.32 3.90 -16.44
N ALA A 376 -0.04 3.58 -15.19
CA ALA A 376 0.03 2.22 -14.67
C ALA A 376 -0.96 1.28 -15.38
N ILE A 377 -2.18 1.75 -15.67
CA ILE A 377 -3.16 1.01 -16.49
C ILE A 377 -2.60 0.78 -17.90
N LEU A 378 -1.91 1.78 -18.47
CA LEU A 378 -1.27 1.68 -19.78
C LEU A 378 -0.07 0.72 -19.79
N GLU A 379 0.62 0.54 -18.67
CA GLU A 379 1.74 -0.40 -18.54
C GLU A 379 1.31 -1.88 -18.52
N VAL A 380 0.07 -2.21 -18.10
CA VAL A 380 -0.46 -3.59 -18.12
C VAL A 380 -0.85 -3.99 -19.55
N LYS A 381 -0.02 -4.78 -20.26
CA LYS A 381 -0.23 -5.08 -21.69
C LYS A 381 -0.88 -6.43 -21.95
N SER A 382 -0.85 -7.33 -20.98
CA SER A 382 -1.32 -8.70 -21.12
C SER A 382 -1.92 -9.21 -19.81
N PHE A 383 -2.64 -10.34 -19.88
CA PHE A 383 -3.09 -11.03 -18.68
C PHE A 383 -1.92 -11.48 -17.80
N ASP A 384 -0.79 -11.87 -18.39
CA ASP A 384 0.40 -12.25 -17.62
C ASP A 384 0.95 -11.05 -16.82
N ASP A 385 1.02 -9.87 -17.43
CA ASP A 385 1.41 -8.64 -16.71
C ASP A 385 0.44 -8.32 -15.57
N LEU A 386 -0.85 -8.56 -15.78
CA LEU A 386 -1.87 -8.37 -14.75
C LEU A 386 -1.67 -9.35 -13.59
N ILE A 387 -1.48 -10.64 -13.87
CA ILE A 387 -1.22 -11.64 -12.83
C ILE A 387 0.02 -11.25 -12.03
N LEU A 388 1.08 -10.78 -12.69
CA LEU A 388 2.29 -10.31 -12.01
C LEU A 388 2.04 -9.11 -11.08
N CYS A 389 1.02 -8.28 -11.34
CA CYS A 389 0.62 -7.21 -10.43
C CYS A 389 -0.03 -7.71 -9.13
N PHE A 390 -0.56 -8.94 -9.11
CA PHE A 390 -1.07 -9.60 -7.90
C PHE A 390 -0.01 -10.47 -7.20
N THR A 391 1.23 -10.43 -7.67
CA THR A 391 2.37 -11.11 -7.04
C THR A 391 3.29 -10.10 -6.36
N GLU A 392 4.15 -10.56 -5.46
CA GLU A 392 5.19 -9.71 -4.84
C GLU A 392 6.35 -9.37 -5.79
N ASN A 393 6.15 -9.50 -7.11
CA ASN A 393 7.18 -9.22 -8.10
C ASN A 393 7.62 -7.75 -8.08
N THR A 394 8.91 -7.55 -7.85
CA THR A 394 9.55 -6.24 -7.63
C THR A 394 9.40 -5.31 -8.83
N ASN A 395 9.37 -5.87 -10.05
CA ASN A 395 9.27 -5.11 -11.29
C ASN A 395 7.86 -4.57 -11.50
N TYR A 396 6.85 -5.23 -10.91
CA TYR A 396 5.45 -4.87 -11.04
C TYR A 396 4.89 -4.18 -9.78
N ALA A 397 5.60 -4.21 -8.65
CA ALA A 397 5.14 -3.62 -7.40
C ALA A 397 4.79 -2.11 -7.53
N LYS A 398 5.49 -1.36 -8.41
CA LYS A 398 5.16 0.04 -8.73
C LYS A 398 3.82 0.17 -9.46
N ILE A 399 3.54 -0.71 -10.42
CA ILE A 399 2.28 -0.75 -11.17
C ILE A 399 1.17 -1.22 -10.23
N SER A 400 1.39 -2.38 -9.58
CA SER A 400 0.53 -3.00 -8.58
C SER A 400 0.03 -1.98 -7.57
N SER A 401 0.92 -1.23 -6.90
CA SER A 401 0.56 -0.25 -5.86
C SER A 401 -0.35 0.92 -6.31
N ARG A 402 -0.66 1.02 -7.61
CA ARG A 402 -1.55 2.03 -8.19
C ARG A 402 -2.86 1.45 -8.70
N ILE A 403 -2.88 0.16 -9.05
CA ILE A 403 -4.06 -0.50 -9.62
C ILE A 403 -4.72 -1.49 -8.65
N ILE A 404 -3.96 -2.00 -7.69
CA ILE A 404 -4.35 -2.98 -6.69
C ILE A 404 -3.82 -2.49 -5.33
N HIS A 405 -4.64 -2.58 -4.31
CA HIS A 405 -4.28 -2.20 -2.95
C HIS A 405 -4.14 -3.43 -2.05
N GLN A 406 -3.22 -3.35 -1.10
CA GLN A 406 -3.09 -4.31 -0.01
C GLN A 406 -4.05 -3.91 1.10
N TRP A 407 -5.02 -4.77 1.38
CA TRP A 407 -5.94 -4.63 2.50
C TRP A 407 -5.54 -5.60 3.61
N PRO A 408 -5.25 -5.09 4.81
CA PRO A 408 -4.90 -5.95 5.93
C PRO A 408 -6.10 -6.73 6.43
N ASP A 409 -5.81 -7.84 7.09
CA ASP A 409 -6.76 -8.46 8.00
C ASP A 409 -6.91 -7.61 9.29
N PRO A 410 -7.82 -7.97 10.22
CA PRO A 410 -8.00 -7.21 11.47
C PRO A 410 -6.76 -7.17 12.37
N SER A 411 -5.83 -8.12 12.27
CA SER A 411 -4.59 -8.12 13.04
C SER A 411 -3.50 -7.21 12.46
N TYR A 412 -3.66 -6.76 11.22
CA TYR A 412 -2.65 -6.05 10.42
C TYR A 412 -1.45 -6.91 10.00
N GLU A 413 -1.34 -8.17 10.45
CA GLU A 413 -0.19 -9.04 10.18
C GLU A 413 -0.25 -9.66 8.79
N ASP A 414 -1.46 -9.94 8.31
CA ASP A 414 -1.72 -10.49 6.99
C ASP A 414 -2.44 -9.49 6.09
N TYR A 415 -2.47 -9.78 4.79
CA TYR A 415 -3.16 -8.94 3.83
C TYR A 415 -3.69 -9.74 2.65
N TYR A 416 -4.63 -9.13 1.94
CA TYR A 416 -5.12 -9.60 0.66
C TYR A 416 -5.16 -8.46 -0.35
N PHE A 417 -5.24 -8.80 -1.62
CA PHE A 417 -5.26 -7.81 -2.71
C PHE A 417 -6.69 -7.52 -3.14
N GLU A 418 -7.01 -6.24 -3.31
CA GLU A 418 -8.23 -5.81 -3.98
C GLU A 418 -7.91 -4.78 -5.05
N TRP A 419 -8.78 -4.65 -6.05
CA TRP A 419 -8.71 -3.55 -7.01
C TRP A 419 -8.76 -2.21 -6.29
N ALA A 420 -7.92 -1.29 -6.72
CA ALA A 420 -7.89 0.05 -6.17
C ALA A 420 -9.24 0.77 -6.33
N SER A 421 -9.93 0.53 -7.44
CA SER A 421 -11.30 1.00 -7.69
C SER A 421 -12.00 0.20 -8.79
N ASN A 422 -13.33 0.31 -8.87
CA ASN A 422 -14.11 -0.25 -9.97
C ASN A 422 -13.76 0.41 -11.33
N TYR A 423 -13.39 1.70 -11.31
CA TYR A 423 -12.92 2.40 -12.51
C TYR A 423 -11.66 1.74 -13.06
N ILE A 424 -10.65 1.50 -12.21
CA ILE A 424 -9.39 0.87 -12.60
C ILE A 424 -9.64 -0.55 -13.12
N TYR A 425 -10.44 -1.34 -12.40
CA TYR A 425 -10.83 -2.68 -12.84
C TYR A 425 -11.40 -2.66 -14.27
N LYS A 426 -12.44 -1.84 -14.50
CA LYS A 426 -13.09 -1.73 -15.81
C LYS A 426 -12.14 -1.24 -16.90
N SER A 427 -11.25 -0.30 -16.56
CA SER A 427 -10.28 0.26 -17.51
C SER A 427 -9.21 -0.74 -17.91
N VAL A 428 -8.71 -1.54 -16.97
CA VAL A 428 -7.77 -2.63 -17.26
C VAL A 428 -8.46 -3.73 -18.07
N MET A 429 -9.65 -4.20 -17.65
CA MET A 429 -10.34 -5.29 -18.36
C MET A 429 -10.72 -4.91 -19.79
N ARG A 430 -11.32 -3.73 -20.00
CA ARG A 430 -11.64 -3.22 -21.35
C ARG A 430 -10.41 -3.14 -22.26
N LYS A 431 -9.23 -2.95 -21.68
CA LYS A 431 -7.97 -2.90 -22.44
C LYS A 431 -7.49 -4.31 -22.78
N LEU A 432 -7.57 -5.24 -21.83
CA LEU A 432 -7.20 -6.64 -22.04
C LEU A 432 -8.14 -7.35 -23.03
N ASP A 433 -9.42 -6.99 -23.05
CA ASP A 433 -10.42 -7.51 -24.00
C ASP A 433 -10.13 -7.12 -25.48
N LYS A 434 -9.20 -6.18 -25.71
CA LYS A 434 -8.77 -5.77 -27.05
C LYS A 434 -7.61 -6.62 -27.60
N PHE A 435 -7.05 -7.51 -26.79
CA PHE A 435 -6.02 -8.48 -27.17
C PHE A 435 -6.63 -9.87 -27.27
#